data_AF-A0A521UFY1-F1
#
_entry.id   AF-A0A521UFY1-F1
#
_cell.length_a   1.000
_cell.length_b   1.000
_cell.length_c   1.000
_cell.angle_alpha   90.00
_cell.angle_beta   90.00
_cell.angle_gamma   90.00
#
_symmetry.space_group_name_H-M   'P 1'
#
loop_
_entity.id
_entity.type
_entity.pdbx_description
1 polymer ?
#
loop_
_entity_poly.entity_id
_entity_poly.type
_entity_poly.pdbx_seq_one_letter_code
_entity_poly.pdbx_strand_id
1 'polypeptide(L)'
;MIVGRPRRRDDVVFREVGAEESFLYDPVRRCVHVLNASAGVVWTLSDGTREPAEIAAQLAERFDVPADACVRQDVERMIEQFRDLQVLSSNGDVQ
;
A
#
# COMPACT_ATOMS: atom_id res chain seq x y z
N MET A 1 -8.83 0.78 14.80
CA MET A 1 -8.37 2.18 14.60
C MET A 1 -8.73 2.57 13.18
N ILE A 2 -9.16 3.80 12.93
CA ILE A 2 -9.55 4.27 11.59
C ILE A 2 -8.28 4.39 10.74
N VAL A 3 -8.08 3.48 9.79
CA VAL A 3 -7.08 3.66 8.73
C VAL A 3 -7.61 4.77 7.83
N GLY A 4 -7.06 5.98 8.00
CA GLY A 4 -7.37 7.11 7.11
C GLY A 4 -6.83 6.88 5.70
N ARG A 5 -6.78 7.94 4.89
CA ARG A 5 -6.27 7.87 3.50
C ARG A 5 -4.75 7.66 3.51
N PRO A 6 -4.23 6.45 3.19
CA PRO A 6 -2.81 6.19 3.27
C PRO A 6 -2.09 6.96 2.17
N ARG A 7 -0.97 7.61 2.51
CA ARG A 7 -0.11 8.32 1.56
C ARG A 7 1.29 7.73 1.61
N ARG A 8 1.83 7.31 0.46
CA ARG A 8 3.23 6.85 0.29
C ARG A 8 4.20 7.96 0.69
N ARG A 9 5.38 7.62 1.19
CA ARG A 9 6.49 8.57 1.37
C ARG A 9 7.11 8.87 0.00
N ASP A 10 7.29 10.14 -0.32
CA ASP A 10 7.71 10.59 -1.67
C ASP A 10 9.15 10.19 -2.05
N ASP A 11 10.00 9.90 -1.05
CA ASP A 11 11.39 9.45 -1.22
C ASP A 11 11.53 7.92 -1.33
N VAL A 12 10.48 7.14 -1.05
CA VAL A 12 10.51 5.68 -1.22
C VAL A 12 10.40 5.36 -2.70
N VAL A 13 11.43 4.68 -3.23
CA VAL A 13 11.50 4.32 -4.64
C VAL A 13 10.73 3.02 -4.86
N PHE A 14 9.73 3.07 -5.73
CA PHE A 14 8.97 1.89 -6.16
C PHE A 14 9.41 1.47 -7.57
N ARG A 15 9.68 0.18 -7.76
CA ARG A 15 9.91 -0.42 -9.07
C ARG A 15 9.16 -1.72 -9.23
N GLU A 16 8.45 -1.87 -10.33
CA GLU A 16 7.88 -3.15 -10.74
C GLU A 16 8.97 -4.03 -11.35
N VAL A 17 8.96 -5.32 -11.01
CA VAL A 17 9.90 -6.32 -11.54
C VAL A 17 9.11 -7.53 -11.97
N GLY A 18 9.08 -7.77 -13.28
CA GLY A 18 8.21 -8.80 -13.86
C GLY A 18 6.74 -8.41 -13.81
N ALA A 19 5.86 -9.40 -13.80
CA ALA A 19 4.41 -9.20 -13.83
C ALA A 19 3.75 -9.23 -12.44
N GLU A 20 4.41 -9.85 -11.44
CA GLU A 20 3.78 -10.21 -10.17
C GLU A 20 4.54 -9.71 -8.93
N GLU A 21 5.65 -9.00 -9.13
CA GLU A 21 6.53 -8.56 -8.04
C GLU A 21 6.91 -7.09 -8.19
N SER A 22 7.19 -6.44 -7.07
CA SER A 22 7.70 -5.08 -7.04
C SER A 22 8.65 -4.86 -5.88
N PHE A 23 9.59 -3.94 -6.02
CA PHE A 23 10.53 -3.55 -4.98
C PHE A 23 10.20 -2.15 -4.46
N LEU A 24 10.24 -2.01 -3.14
CA LEU A 24 10.33 -0.73 -2.45
C LEU A 24 11.73 -0.57 -1.90
N TYR A 25 12.40 0.51 -2.28
CA TYR A 25 13.66 0.92 -1.69
C TYR A 25 13.45 2.14 -0.80
N ASP A 26 13.70 1.97 0.51
CA ASP A 26 13.72 3.05 1.49
C ASP A 26 15.14 3.63 1.58
N PRO A 27 15.41 4.86 1.09
CA PRO A 27 16.74 5.46 1.13
C PRO A 27 17.19 5.88 2.54
N VAL A 28 16.25 6.12 3.46
CA VAL A 28 16.52 6.53 4.85
C VAL A 28 16.99 5.32 5.65
N ARG A 29 16.26 4.20 5.55
CA ARG A 29 16.58 2.96 6.26
C ARG A 29 17.56 2.06 5.49
N ARG A 30 17.85 2.39 4.22
CA ARG A 30 18.71 1.63 3.31
C ARG A 30 18.31 0.16 3.18
N CYS A 31 17.01 -0.10 3.08
CA CYS A 31 16.46 -1.44 2.95
C CYS A 31 15.60 -1.57 1.69
N VAL A 32 15.53 -2.80 1.18
CA VAL A 32 14.67 -3.18 0.07
C VAL A 32 13.60 -4.12 0.60
N HIS A 33 12.34 -3.84 0.28
CA HIS A 33 11.20 -4.71 0.53
C HIS A 33 10.67 -5.24 -0.78
N VAL A 34 10.30 -6.52 -0.80
CA VAL A 34 9.64 -7.15 -1.93
C VAL A 34 8.15 -7.16 -1.67
N LEU A 35 7.38 -6.68 -2.64
CA LEU A 35 5.93 -6.70 -2.65
C LEU A 35 5.45 -7.73 -3.65
N ASN A 36 4.46 -8.52 -3.25
CA ASN A 36 3.66 -9.30 -4.19
C ASN A 36 2.74 -8.38 -5.01
N ALA A 37 2.12 -8.94 -6.04
CA ALA A 37 1.24 -8.21 -6.95
C ALA A 37 0.17 -7.38 -6.23
N SER A 38 -0.53 -7.98 -5.26
CA SER A 38 -1.60 -7.32 -4.52
C SER A 38 -1.08 -6.16 -3.66
N ALA A 39 0.05 -6.35 -2.98
CA ALA A 39 0.69 -5.30 -2.19
C ALA A 39 1.22 -4.15 -3.07
N GLY A 40 1.73 -4.45 -4.27
CA GLY A 40 2.12 -3.43 -5.26
C GLY A 40 0.93 -2.57 -5.71
N VAL A 41 -0.25 -3.17 -5.88
CA VAL A 41 -1.48 -2.44 -6.19
C VAL A 41 -1.92 -1.58 -5.01
N VAL A 42 -1.99 -2.13 -3.79
CA VAL A 42 -2.35 -1.36 -2.58
C VAL A 42 -1.39 -0.19 -2.38
N TRP A 43 -0.08 -0.41 -2.58
CA TRP A 43 0.93 0.64 -2.54
C TRP A 43 0.64 1.74 -3.57
N THR A 44 0.38 1.36 -4.82
CA THR A 44 0.09 2.31 -5.92
C THR A 44 -1.16 3.15 -5.64
N LEU A 45 -2.16 2.57 -5.00
CA LEU A 45 -3.41 3.25 -4.61
C LEU A 45 -3.32 4.00 -3.28
N SER A 46 -2.19 3.93 -2.58
CA SER A 46 -1.94 4.65 -1.32
C SER A 46 -1.43 6.06 -1.57
N ASP A 47 -2.08 6.83 -2.43
CA ASP A 47 -1.66 8.18 -2.85
C ASP A 47 -2.18 9.31 -1.94
N GLY A 48 -2.91 8.99 -0.87
CA GLY A 48 -3.46 9.95 0.10
C GLY A 48 -4.88 10.44 -0.23
N THR A 49 -5.47 10.01 -1.35
CA THR A 49 -6.82 10.43 -1.75
C THR A 49 -7.89 9.38 -1.44
N ARG A 50 -7.52 8.09 -1.44
CA ARG A 50 -8.43 6.95 -1.35
C ARG A 50 -8.57 6.42 0.07
N GLU A 51 -9.79 6.03 0.43
CA GLU A 51 -10.06 5.28 1.67
C GLU A 51 -9.79 3.79 1.48
N PRO A 52 -9.52 3.02 2.56
CA PRO A 52 -9.26 1.58 2.48
C PRO A 52 -10.36 0.78 1.78
N ALA A 53 -11.62 1.20 1.90
CA ALA A 53 -12.73 0.57 1.22
C ALA A 53 -12.66 0.73 -0.31
N GLU A 54 -12.23 1.89 -0.81
CA GLU A 54 -12.05 2.15 -2.25
C GLU A 54 -10.87 1.40 -2.83
N ILE A 55 -9.79 1.27 -2.04
CA ILE A 55 -8.62 0.45 -2.40
C ILE A 55 -9.03 -1.03 -2.46
N ALA A 56 -9.80 -1.50 -1.48
CA ALA A 56 -10.29 -2.88 -1.44
C ALA A 56 -11.23 -3.21 -2.61
N ALA A 57 -12.12 -2.31 -2.98
CA ALA A 57 -13.01 -2.49 -4.14
C ALA A 57 -12.20 -2.65 -5.45
N GLN A 58 -11.22 -1.77 -5.68
CA GLN A 58 -10.35 -1.86 -6.85
C GLN A 58 -9.46 -3.11 -6.84
N LEU A 59 -9.00 -3.53 -5.66
CA LEU A 59 -8.21 -4.75 -5.51
C LEU A 59 -9.06 -5.99 -5.83
N ALA A 60 -10.29 -6.06 -5.29
CA ALA A 60 -11.21 -7.15 -5.54
C ALA A 60 -11.56 -7.25 -7.04
N GLU A 61 -11.85 -6.12 -7.69
CA GLU A 61 -12.12 -6.06 -9.13
C GLU A 61 -10.91 -6.53 -9.96
N ARG A 62 -9.70 -6.06 -9.63
CA ARG A 62 -8.49 -6.39 -10.39
C ARG A 62 -8.07 -7.86 -10.27
N PHE A 63 -8.30 -8.47 -9.12
CA PHE A 63 -7.90 -9.86 -8.84
C PHE A 63 -9.07 -10.85 -8.90
N ASP A 64 -10.24 -10.43 -9.39
CA ASP A 64 -11.47 -11.24 -9.49
C ASP A 64 -11.80 -11.96 -8.17
N VAL A 65 -11.65 -11.23 -7.05
CA VAL A 65 -11.81 -11.82 -5.72
C VAL A 65 -13.30 -11.92 -5.37
N PRO A 66 -13.79 -13.07 -4.87
CA PRO A 66 -15.19 -13.23 -4.50
C PRO A 66 -15.62 -12.27 -3.40
N ALA A 67 -16.89 -11.83 -3.46
CA ALA A 67 -17.46 -10.84 -2.54
C ALA A 67 -17.46 -11.27 -1.05
N ASP A 68 -17.35 -12.56 -0.76
CA ASP A 68 -17.27 -13.10 0.61
C ASP A 68 -15.86 -12.99 1.21
N ALA A 69 -14.85 -12.70 0.39
CA ALA A 69 -13.49 -12.49 0.88
C ALA A 69 -13.38 -11.17 1.67
N CYS A 70 -12.67 -11.22 2.80
CA CYS A 70 -12.44 -10.06 3.67
C CYS A 70 -11.37 -9.09 3.11
N VAL A 71 -11.47 -8.73 1.81
CA VAL A 71 -10.47 -7.91 1.09
C VAL A 71 -10.19 -6.58 1.79
N ARG A 72 -11.22 -5.95 2.37
CA ARG A 72 -11.04 -4.71 3.16
C ARG A 72 -10.11 -4.92 4.35
N GLN A 73 -10.27 -6.02 5.07
CA GLN A 73 -9.42 -6.33 6.23
C GLN A 73 -7.98 -6.62 5.78
N ASP A 74 -7.79 -7.31 4.65
CA ASP A 74 -6.46 -7.57 4.09
C ASP A 74 -5.77 -6.27 3.65
N VAL A 75 -6.50 -5.35 3.03
CA VAL A 75 -5.99 -4.02 2.67
C VAL A 75 -5.63 -3.22 3.92
N GLU A 76 -6.49 -3.19 4.94
CA GLU A 76 -6.21 -2.52 6.21
C GLU A 76 -4.93 -3.06 6.85
N ARG A 77 -4.75 -4.39 6.87
CA ARG A 77 -3.54 -5.05 7.38
C ARG A 77 -2.31 -4.76 6.55
N MET A 78 -2.41 -4.60 5.23
CA MET A 78 -1.28 -4.18 4.38
C MET A 78 -0.88 -2.74 4.66
N ILE A 79 -1.85 -1.84 4.83
CA ILE A 79 -1.57 -0.44 5.17
C ILE A 79 -0.89 -0.33 6.53
N GLU A 80 -1.29 -1.15 7.50
CA GLU A 80 -0.61 -1.25 8.79
C GLU A 80 0.83 -1.75 8.66
N GLN A 81 1.08 -2.76 7.82
CA GLN A 81 2.45 -3.22 7.53
C GLN A 81 3.30 -2.11 6.88
N PHE A 82 2.75 -1.36 5.92
CA PHE A 82 3.45 -0.23 5.33
C PHE A 82 3.76 0.89 6.34
N ARG A 83 2.89 1.07 7.34
CA ARG A 83 3.13 2.01 8.46
C ARG A 83 4.26 1.52 9.38
N ASP A 84 4.29 0.23 9.71
CA ASP A 84 5.37 -0.40 10.50
C ASP A 84 6.73 -0.31 9.79
N LEU A 85 6.71 -0.50 8.47
CA LEU A 85 7.88 -0.29 7.61
C LEU A 85 8.30 1.19 7.50
N GLN A 86 7.50 2.14 7.98
CA GLN A 86 7.74 3.59 7.90
C GLN A 86 7.87 4.11 6.46
N VAL A 87 7.24 3.42 5.50
CA VAL A 87 7.23 3.80 4.08
C VAL A 87 6.01 4.64 3.70
N LEU A 88 5.10 4.89 4.64
CA LEU A 88 4.02 5.85 4.49
C LEU A 88 4.42 7.20 5.07
N SER A 89 3.91 8.27 4.46
CA SER A 89 3.97 9.61 5.01
C SER A 89 3.17 9.66 6.31
N SER A 90 3.80 10.10 7.39
CA SER A 90 3.12 10.50 8.61
C SER A 90 2.29 11.74 8.28
N ASN A 91 0.99 11.59 8.04
CA ASN A 91 0.15 12.75 7.77
C ASN A 91 0.01 13.57 9.07
N GLY A 92 0.87 14.60 9.20
CA GLY A 92 1.01 15.50 10.34
C GLY A 92 2.00 16.64 10.10
N ASP A 93 2.91 16.55 9.12
CA ASP A 93 3.88 17.62 8.84
C ASP A 93 3.46 18.44 7.61
N VAL A 94 2.52 19.36 7.83
CA VAL A 94 2.50 20.64 7.14
C VAL A 94 3.38 21.58 7.94
N GLN A 95 4.53 21.99 7.38
CA GLN A 95 5.31 23.12 7.86
C GLN A 95 4.93 24.38 7.08
#